data_AF-A0A359G2G8-F1
#
_entry.id   AF-A0A359G2G8-F1
#
_cell.length_a   1.000
_cell.length_b   1.000
_cell.length_c   1.000
_cell.angle_alpha   90.00
_cell.angle_beta   90.00
_cell.angle_gamma   90.00
#
_symmetry.space_group_name_H-M   'P 1'
#
loop_
_entity.id
_entity.type
_entity.pdbx_description
1 polymer ?
#
loop_
_entity_poly.entity_id
_entity_poly.type
_entity_poly.pdbx_seq_one_letter_code
_entity_poly.pdbx_strand_id
1 'polypeptide(L)'
;MFQRFPRHDGYDDPQLANFYGLALPFVKRGVPVATVHLENLAYPEALADTKVLLMTYSNMKPQEEASHEALARWVRRGGTLVYCGRDDDPFQGVAEWWNSGDKAFAAPADHLFGLLGIGAAPAEGTYACGKGKVCVLRQDPKEFVLTQGGDARLVGSVRDLYEELCGDGALEFKNHFRLSRGMYELVSVMEESVGTEPCTVEGTLIDLFDPQLPVRASVSVAPGEQALLIDAARVTGGRPQVLAAAYRAENEKRTRNTYSYAAKAPIGTTGVSRVRLPQRPARLFVDGRAEETPDSAWDEASRTFLLTLENNPDGVEVRFEW
;
A
#
# COMPACT_ATOMS: atom_id res chain seq x y z
N MET A 1 -14.16 -3.89 -15.80
CA MET A 1 -12.94 -4.33 -16.50
C MET A 1 -12.37 -3.12 -17.21
N PHE A 2 -11.13 -2.71 -16.95
CA PHE A 2 -10.52 -1.59 -17.68
C PHE A 2 -10.29 -2.00 -19.14
N GLN A 3 -11.10 -1.48 -20.05
CA GLN A 3 -11.00 -1.83 -21.47
C GLN A 3 -9.83 -1.06 -22.09
N ARG A 4 -8.84 -1.80 -22.62
CA ARG A 4 -7.71 -1.27 -23.40
C ARG A 4 -7.98 -1.32 -24.92
N PHE A 5 -9.13 -1.87 -25.30
CA PHE A 5 -9.58 -2.09 -26.67
C PHE A 5 -11.11 -1.92 -26.74
N PRO A 6 -11.66 -1.45 -27.86
CA PRO A 6 -10.94 -0.96 -29.05
C PRO A 6 -10.31 0.43 -28.80
N ARG A 7 -9.30 0.81 -29.61
CA ARG A 7 -8.85 2.20 -29.66
C ARG A 7 -9.93 3.02 -30.34
N HIS A 8 -10.43 4.05 -29.66
CA HIS A 8 -11.37 5.00 -30.24
C HIS A 8 -10.61 6.25 -30.68
N ASP A 9 -11.01 6.85 -31.81
CA ASP A 9 -10.39 8.08 -32.29
C ASP A 9 -10.44 9.18 -31.21
N GLY A 10 -9.28 9.75 -30.91
CA GLY A 10 -9.13 10.78 -29.87
C GLY A 10 -9.04 10.26 -28.43
N TYR A 11 -9.13 8.94 -28.19
CA TYR A 11 -9.08 8.35 -26.86
C TYR A 11 -8.09 7.17 -26.77
N ASP A 12 -6.89 7.45 -26.23
CA ASP A 12 -5.86 6.44 -25.93
C ASP A 12 -5.39 6.60 -24.47
N ASP A 13 -5.43 5.49 -23.73
CA ASP A 13 -4.93 5.38 -22.35
C ASP A 13 -4.40 3.96 -22.06
N PRO A 14 -3.31 3.54 -22.75
CA PRO A 14 -2.84 2.15 -22.70
C PRO A 14 -2.26 1.76 -21.33
N GLN A 15 -1.84 2.75 -20.54
CA GLN A 15 -1.21 2.57 -19.24
C GLN A 15 -2.18 2.78 -18.07
N LEU A 16 -3.49 2.94 -18.33
CA LEU A 16 -4.49 3.24 -17.30
C LEU A 16 -4.15 4.53 -16.52
N ALA A 17 -3.57 5.52 -17.20
CA ALA A 17 -3.25 6.82 -16.63
C ALA A 17 -4.49 7.53 -16.07
N ASN A 18 -5.70 7.28 -16.59
CA ASN A 18 -6.93 7.80 -15.97
C ASN A 18 -7.23 7.15 -14.61
N PHE A 19 -6.82 5.90 -14.40
CA PHE A 19 -6.94 5.25 -13.09
C PHE A 19 -5.86 5.74 -12.13
N TYR A 20 -4.60 5.71 -12.58
CA TYR A 20 -3.46 6.12 -11.75
C TYR A 20 -3.39 7.63 -11.51
N GLY A 21 -3.98 8.43 -12.38
CA GLY A 21 -3.97 9.90 -12.33
C GLY A 21 -4.61 10.49 -11.09
N LEU A 22 -5.56 9.78 -10.47
CA LEU A 22 -6.16 10.17 -9.19
C LEU A 22 -5.39 9.65 -7.98
N ALA A 23 -4.57 8.61 -8.13
CA ALA A 23 -3.92 7.94 -7.01
C ALA A 23 -2.44 8.33 -6.85
N LEU A 24 -1.67 8.29 -7.94
CA LEU A 24 -0.22 8.52 -7.91
C LEU A 24 0.19 9.88 -7.34
N PRO A 25 -0.51 11.00 -7.61
CA PRO A 25 -0.17 12.28 -6.99
C PRO A 25 -0.11 12.23 -5.46
N PHE A 26 -0.98 11.43 -4.83
CA PHE A 26 -1.05 11.29 -3.37
C PHE A 26 -0.11 10.20 -2.86
N VAL A 27 -0.06 9.06 -3.54
CA VAL A 27 0.85 7.96 -3.18
C VAL A 27 2.30 8.43 -3.22
N LYS A 28 2.70 9.14 -4.28
CA LYS A 28 4.03 9.75 -4.40
C LYS A 28 4.31 10.78 -3.31
N ARG A 29 3.29 11.33 -2.65
CA ARG A 29 3.40 12.28 -1.53
C ARG A 29 3.14 11.65 -0.15
N GLY A 30 3.22 10.32 -0.05
CA GLY A 30 3.13 9.62 1.23
C GLY A 30 1.73 9.64 1.85
N VAL A 31 0.72 10.03 1.06
CA VAL A 31 -0.69 10.04 1.45
C VAL A 31 -1.29 8.68 1.08
N PRO A 32 -1.83 7.91 2.05
CA PRO A 32 -2.45 6.63 1.76
C PRO A 32 -3.73 6.82 0.94
N VAL A 33 -3.87 6.01 -0.11
CA VAL A 33 -5.06 5.97 -0.98
C VAL A 33 -5.67 4.58 -0.93
N ALA A 34 -6.99 4.51 -0.81
CA ALA A 34 -7.75 3.27 -0.88
C ALA A 34 -8.68 3.31 -2.09
N THR A 35 -8.88 2.15 -2.73
CA THR A 35 -9.83 2.00 -3.83
C THR A 35 -11.19 1.58 -3.29
N VAL A 36 -12.25 2.22 -3.78
CA VAL A 36 -13.64 1.85 -3.49
C VAL A 36 -14.33 1.51 -4.80
N HIS A 37 -15.09 0.42 -4.83
CA HIS A 37 -15.90 0.04 -5.98
C HIS A 37 -17.25 0.75 -5.91
N LEU A 38 -17.70 1.32 -7.03
CA LEU A 38 -18.93 2.10 -7.07
C LEU A 38 -20.16 1.25 -6.70
N GLU A 39 -20.14 -0.03 -7.09
CA GLU A 39 -21.17 -1.02 -6.82
C GLU A 39 -21.31 -1.33 -5.31
N ASN A 40 -20.28 -1.03 -4.52
CA ASN A 40 -20.30 -1.25 -3.08
C ASN A 40 -20.83 -0.05 -2.29
N LEU A 41 -21.19 1.06 -2.94
CA LEU A 41 -21.63 2.27 -2.23
C LEU A 41 -22.95 2.11 -1.46
N ALA A 42 -23.73 1.06 -1.76
CA ALA A 42 -24.89 0.70 -0.95
C ALA A 42 -24.52 0.22 0.47
N TYR A 43 -23.30 -0.28 0.67
CA TYR A 43 -22.77 -0.71 1.98
C TYR A 43 -22.15 0.50 2.71
N PRO A 44 -22.67 0.93 3.88
CA PRO A 44 -22.17 2.10 4.60
C PRO A 44 -20.67 2.05 4.92
N GLU A 45 -20.13 0.86 5.14
CA GLU A 45 -18.73 0.61 5.45
C GLU A 45 -17.80 0.95 4.28
N ALA A 46 -18.31 1.02 3.04
CA ALA A 46 -17.50 1.29 1.85
C ALA A 46 -16.86 2.69 1.86
N LEU A 47 -17.47 3.66 2.55
CA LEU A 47 -16.98 5.05 2.65
C LEU A 47 -16.83 5.53 4.09
N ALA A 48 -16.88 4.64 5.09
CA ALA A 48 -16.91 5.03 6.50
C ALA A 48 -15.64 5.79 6.93
N ASP A 49 -14.47 5.37 6.43
CA ASP A 49 -13.17 5.97 6.76
C ASP A 49 -12.70 7.00 5.70
N THR A 50 -13.53 7.24 4.66
CA THR A 50 -13.17 8.14 3.56
C THR A 50 -13.42 9.59 3.94
N LYS A 51 -12.36 10.40 3.94
CA LYS A 51 -12.46 11.86 4.18
C LYS A 51 -12.79 12.63 2.90
N VAL A 52 -12.06 12.36 1.84
CA VAL A 52 -12.25 12.94 0.50
C VAL A 52 -12.30 11.78 -0.49
N LEU A 53 -13.38 11.69 -1.25
CA LEU A 53 -13.55 10.70 -2.31
C LEU A 53 -13.16 11.31 -3.65
N LEU A 54 -12.16 10.75 -4.33
CA LEU A 54 -11.81 11.11 -5.70
C LEU A 54 -12.57 10.22 -6.66
N MET A 55 -13.18 10.80 -7.68
CA MET A 55 -13.97 10.04 -8.65
C MET A 55 -13.80 10.59 -10.07
N THR A 56 -13.89 9.69 -11.04
CA THR A 56 -13.89 9.99 -12.46
C THR A 56 -14.75 8.97 -13.20
N TYR A 57 -15.32 9.36 -14.34
CA TYR A 57 -15.89 8.43 -15.32
C TYR A 57 -15.04 8.29 -16.58
N SER A 58 -13.82 8.83 -16.59
CA SER A 58 -12.83 8.51 -17.60
C SER A 58 -12.50 7.01 -17.50
N ASN A 59 -12.43 6.31 -18.63
CA ASN A 59 -12.29 4.85 -18.81
C ASN A 59 -13.48 3.97 -18.39
N MET A 60 -14.21 4.30 -17.32
CA MET A 60 -15.26 3.41 -16.79
C MET A 60 -16.52 4.19 -16.42
N LYS A 61 -17.65 3.81 -17.05
CA LYS A 61 -18.98 4.37 -16.76
C LYS A 61 -19.65 3.59 -15.61
N PRO A 62 -20.54 4.25 -14.85
CA PRO A 62 -21.31 3.59 -13.79
C PRO A 62 -22.25 2.54 -14.41
N GLN A 63 -22.33 1.36 -13.80
CA GLN A 63 -23.16 0.26 -14.31
C GLN A 63 -24.66 0.49 -14.09
N GLU A 64 -25.02 1.22 -13.02
CA GLU A 64 -26.41 1.39 -12.61
C GLU A 64 -26.67 2.73 -11.93
N GLU A 65 -27.93 3.15 -11.99
CA GLU A 65 -28.44 4.39 -11.38
C GLU A 65 -28.29 4.42 -9.85
N ALA A 66 -28.51 3.27 -9.20
CA ALA A 66 -28.53 3.14 -7.74
C ALA A 66 -27.21 3.59 -7.07
N SER A 67 -26.09 3.41 -7.77
CA SER A 67 -24.78 3.91 -7.35
C SER A 67 -24.75 5.44 -7.18
N HIS A 68 -25.42 6.20 -8.04
CA HIS A 68 -25.49 7.66 -7.93
C HIS A 68 -26.35 8.10 -6.76
N GLU A 69 -27.45 7.39 -6.48
CA GLU A 69 -28.30 7.66 -5.33
C GLU A 69 -27.55 7.46 -4.01
N ALA A 70 -26.79 6.36 -3.91
CA ALA A 70 -25.95 6.07 -2.75
C ALA A 70 -24.88 7.15 -2.55
N LEU A 71 -24.18 7.53 -3.63
CA LEU A 71 -23.16 8.58 -3.57
C LEU A 71 -23.75 9.95 -3.20
N ALA A 72 -24.87 10.35 -3.82
CA ALA A 72 -25.54 11.61 -3.51
C ALA A 72 -26.03 11.64 -2.06
N ARG A 73 -26.48 10.51 -1.52
CA ARG A 73 -26.85 10.37 -0.10
C ARG A 73 -25.65 10.53 0.83
N TRP A 74 -24.51 9.93 0.50
CA TRP A 74 -23.27 10.08 1.27
C TRP A 74 -22.79 11.53 1.30
N VAL A 75 -22.71 12.19 0.14
CA VAL A 75 -22.34 13.61 0.05
C VAL A 75 -23.29 14.48 0.88
N ARG A 76 -24.61 14.32 0.71
CA ARG A 76 -25.60 15.10 1.48
C ARG A 76 -25.49 14.95 2.99
N ARG A 77 -24.93 13.83 3.47
CA ARG A 77 -24.71 13.56 4.89
C ARG A 77 -23.38 14.10 5.44
N GLY A 78 -22.55 14.72 4.61
CA GLY A 78 -21.27 15.32 5.01
C GLY A 78 -20.07 14.84 4.21
N GLY A 79 -20.26 13.92 3.25
CA GLY A 79 -19.19 13.45 2.39
C GLY A 79 -18.66 14.56 1.46
N THR A 80 -17.36 14.48 1.15
CA THR A 80 -16.71 15.40 0.20
C THR A 80 -16.24 14.62 -1.03
N LEU A 81 -16.78 14.99 -2.19
CA LEU A 81 -16.49 14.38 -3.48
C LEU A 81 -15.63 15.35 -4.32
N VAL A 82 -14.52 14.86 -4.87
CA VAL A 82 -13.78 15.54 -5.94
C VAL A 82 -14.00 14.76 -7.22
N TYR A 83 -14.78 15.35 -8.13
CA TYR A 83 -15.06 14.80 -9.44
C TYR A 83 -14.06 15.35 -10.46
N CYS A 84 -13.33 14.47 -11.13
CA CYS A 84 -12.37 14.81 -12.18
C CYS A 84 -12.81 14.22 -13.52
N GLY A 85 -13.09 15.07 -14.50
CA GLY A 85 -13.41 14.63 -15.85
C GLY A 85 -14.02 15.74 -16.70
N ARG A 86 -13.68 15.73 -17.99
CA ARG A 86 -14.30 16.63 -18.98
C ARG A 86 -15.63 16.12 -19.52
N ASP A 87 -15.89 14.83 -19.34
CA ASP A 87 -17.08 14.16 -19.87
C ASP A 87 -17.22 14.29 -21.40
N ASP A 88 -16.10 14.35 -22.13
CA ASP A 88 -16.04 14.52 -23.59
C ASP A 88 -15.51 13.27 -24.31
N ASP A 89 -15.33 12.15 -23.60
CA ASP A 89 -14.90 10.89 -24.17
C ASP A 89 -16.01 10.19 -24.98
N PRO A 90 -15.67 9.35 -25.98
CA PRO A 90 -16.67 8.76 -26.88
C PRO A 90 -17.68 7.84 -26.20
N PHE A 91 -17.40 7.36 -24.98
CA PHE A 91 -18.30 6.43 -24.27
C PHE A 91 -19.51 7.14 -23.65
N GLN A 92 -19.52 8.47 -23.60
CA GLN A 92 -20.64 9.26 -23.08
C GLN A 92 -21.93 9.05 -23.89
N GLY A 93 -21.78 8.88 -25.22
CA GLY A 93 -22.88 8.70 -26.16
C GLY A 93 -23.28 7.25 -26.43
N VAL A 94 -22.67 6.25 -25.77
CA VAL A 94 -23.07 4.84 -25.91
C VAL A 94 -24.44 4.65 -25.26
N ALA A 95 -25.34 3.92 -25.94
CA ALA A 95 -26.68 3.65 -25.44
C ALA A 95 -26.63 2.80 -24.17
N GLU A 96 -26.95 3.43 -23.04
CA GLU A 96 -26.86 2.89 -21.69
C GLU A 96 -27.96 3.49 -20.80
N TRP A 97 -27.99 3.11 -19.52
CA TRP A 97 -29.07 3.52 -18.60
C TRP A 97 -29.27 5.04 -18.49
N TRP A 98 -28.24 5.86 -18.66
CA TRP A 98 -28.33 7.32 -18.51
C TRP A 98 -28.92 8.05 -19.73
N ASN A 99 -28.93 7.43 -20.90
CA ASN A 99 -29.39 8.06 -22.15
C ASN A 99 -30.42 7.19 -22.91
N SER A 100 -31.02 6.23 -22.21
CA SER A 100 -32.04 5.32 -22.75
C SER A 100 -33.36 5.43 -21.97
N GLY A 101 -34.46 5.02 -22.62
CA GLY A 101 -35.79 4.99 -22.00
C GLY A 101 -36.34 6.40 -21.75
N ASP A 102 -36.59 6.72 -20.48
CA ASP A 102 -37.09 8.02 -20.02
C ASP A 102 -35.97 9.03 -19.71
N LYS A 103 -34.71 8.61 -19.82
CA LYS A 103 -33.52 9.42 -19.54
C LYS A 103 -32.85 9.90 -20.81
N ALA A 104 -32.34 11.12 -20.77
CA ALA A 104 -31.68 11.78 -21.89
C ALA A 104 -30.47 12.62 -21.43
N PHE A 105 -29.67 12.06 -20.51
CA PHE A 105 -28.45 12.73 -20.03
C PHE A 105 -27.34 12.64 -21.09
N ALA A 106 -26.57 13.73 -21.27
CA ALA A 106 -25.45 13.75 -22.19
C ALA A 106 -24.26 12.93 -21.65
N ALA A 107 -24.05 12.97 -20.34
CA ALA A 107 -23.10 12.15 -19.60
C ALA A 107 -23.78 11.54 -18.35
N PRO A 108 -23.35 10.37 -17.85
CA PRO A 108 -23.90 9.84 -16.61
C PRO A 108 -23.59 10.75 -15.41
N ALA A 109 -22.50 11.53 -15.46
CA ALA A 109 -22.20 12.54 -14.45
C ALA A 109 -23.33 13.57 -14.29
N ASP A 110 -24.04 13.93 -15.36
CA ASP A 110 -25.17 14.86 -15.30
C ASP A 110 -26.31 14.32 -14.44
N HIS A 111 -26.54 13.00 -14.46
CA HIS A 111 -27.51 12.37 -13.57
C HIS A 111 -27.09 12.53 -12.10
N LEU A 112 -25.83 12.24 -11.78
CA LEU A 112 -25.31 12.41 -10.42
C LEU A 112 -25.39 13.86 -9.96
N PHE A 113 -24.99 14.81 -10.80
CA PHE A 113 -25.01 16.24 -10.47
C PHE A 113 -26.44 16.79 -10.33
N GLY A 114 -27.37 16.31 -11.16
CA GLY A 114 -28.80 16.55 -11.00
C GLY A 114 -29.31 16.05 -9.66
N LEU A 115 -28.96 14.80 -9.28
CA LEU A 115 -29.27 14.26 -7.97
C LEU A 115 -28.66 15.08 -6.84
N LEU A 116 -27.51 15.73 -7.01
CA LEU A 116 -26.86 16.58 -6.00
C LEU A 116 -27.42 18.01 -5.97
N GLY A 117 -28.19 18.41 -6.97
CA GLY A 117 -28.79 19.74 -7.07
C GLY A 117 -27.85 20.82 -7.63
N ILE A 118 -26.80 20.43 -8.35
CA ILE A 118 -25.82 21.38 -8.93
C ILE A 118 -25.99 21.58 -10.45
N GLY A 119 -27.04 20.98 -11.02
CA GLY A 119 -27.36 21.07 -12.46
C GLY A 119 -26.57 20.06 -13.31
N ALA A 120 -26.96 19.95 -14.58
CA ALA A 120 -26.19 19.18 -15.56
C ALA A 120 -24.97 20.00 -16.02
N ALA A 121 -23.87 19.31 -16.34
CA ALA A 121 -22.61 19.91 -16.76
C ALA A 121 -22.19 21.16 -15.94
N PRO A 122 -22.10 21.06 -14.59
CA PRO A 122 -21.72 22.20 -13.77
C PRO A 122 -20.35 22.71 -14.20
N ALA A 123 -20.19 24.04 -14.07
CA ALA A 123 -18.90 24.68 -14.23
C ALA A 123 -17.90 24.12 -13.22
N GLU A 124 -16.64 24.42 -13.45
CA GLU A 124 -15.60 24.07 -12.51
C GLU A 124 -15.74 24.87 -11.21
N GLY A 125 -15.55 24.21 -10.07
CA GLY A 125 -15.71 24.86 -8.77
C GLY A 125 -16.14 23.93 -7.66
N THR A 126 -16.35 24.51 -6.48
CA THR A 126 -16.81 23.77 -5.28
C THR A 126 -18.23 24.17 -4.94
N TYR A 127 -19.10 23.16 -4.80
CA TYR A 127 -20.53 23.30 -4.59
C TYR A 127 -20.93 22.67 -3.26
N ALA A 128 -21.70 23.41 -2.45
CA ALA A 128 -22.32 22.86 -1.26
C ALA A 128 -23.48 21.93 -1.65
N CYS A 129 -23.50 20.72 -1.09
CA CYS A 129 -24.47 19.68 -1.41
C CYS A 129 -24.98 19.06 -0.11
N GLY A 130 -26.09 19.58 0.44
CA GLY A 130 -26.55 19.20 1.78
C GLY A 130 -25.54 19.61 2.84
N LYS A 131 -25.07 18.65 3.66
CA LYS A 131 -24.01 18.88 4.65
C LYS A 131 -22.59 18.70 4.09
N GLY A 132 -22.45 18.16 2.89
CA GLY A 132 -21.17 17.89 2.24
C GLY A 132 -20.90 18.81 1.07
N LYS A 133 -19.92 18.43 0.26
CA LYS A 133 -19.43 19.25 -0.86
C LYS A 133 -19.05 18.41 -2.06
N VAL A 134 -19.12 19.04 -3.23
CA VAL A 134 -18.65 18.49 -4.49
C VAL A 134 -17.71 19.50 -5.12
N CYS A 135 -16.46 19.12 -5.33
CA CYS A 135 -15.49 19.88 -6.10
C CYS A 135 -15.41 19.27 -7.50
N VAL A 136 -15.72 20.04 -8.53
CA VAL A 136 -15.65 19.64 -9.93
C VAL A 136 -14.36 20.20 -10.51
N LEU A 137 -13.52 19.32 -11.04
CA LEU A 137 -12.31 19.63 -11.83
C LEU A 137 -12.54 19.14 -13.27
N ARG A 138 -12.56 20.06 -14.23
CA ARG A 138 -12.79 19.75 -15.66
C ARG A 138 -11.47 19.41 -16.35
N GLN A 139 -10.83 18.37 -15.84
CA GLN A 139 -9.55 17.84 -16.32
C GLN A 139 -9.58 16.32 -16.22
N ASP A 140 -9.13 15.61 -17.26
CA ASP A 140 -9.10 14.15 -17.23
C ASP A 140 -7.94 13.67 -16.37
N PRO A 141 -8.10 12.57 -15.60
CA PRO A 141 -7.09 12.20 -14.62
C PRO A 141 -5.71 11.89 -15.22
N LYS A 142 -5.65 11.36 -16.45
CA LYS A 142 -4.37 11.12 -17.13
C LYS A 142 -3.51 12.39 -17.23
N GLU A 143 -4.12 13.56 -17.34
CA GLU A 143 -3.40 14.83 -17.50
C GLU A 143 -2.62 15.21 -16.23
N PHE A 144 -3.02 14.70 -15.06
CA PHE A 144 -2.30 14.91 -13.81
C PHE A 144 -0.92 14.23 -13.78
N VAL A 145 -0.71 13.18 -14.57
CA VAL A 145 0.47 12.31 -14.49
C VAL A 145 1.31 12.24 -15.77
N LEU A 146 0.82 12.82 -16.87
CA LEU A 146 1.54 12.83 -18.15
C LEU A 146 2.59 13.95 -18.25
N THR A 147 2.49 14.98 -17.41
CA THR A 147 3.43 16.11 -17.41
C THR A 147 3.85 16.47 -16.00
N GLN A 148 5.10 16.91 -15.85
CA GLN A 148 5.63 17.33 -14.56
C GLN A 148 4.80 18.50 -14.00
N GLY A 149 4.28 18.33 -12.79
CA GLY A 149 3.45 19.33 -12.11
C GLY A 149 2.00 19.42 -12.59
N GLY A 150 1.56 18.53 -13.49
CA GLY A 150 0.17 18.48 -13.98
C GLY A 150 -0.85 18.23 -12.85
N ASP A 151 -0.42 17.58 -11.77
CA ASP A 151 -1.22 17.23 -10.60
C ASP A 151 -1.40 18.35 -9.57
N ALA A 152 -0.69 19.48 -9.71
CA ALA A 152 -0.64 20.54 -8.70
C ALA A 152 -2.04 21.05 -8.31
N ARG A 153 -2.94 21.11 -9.29
CA ARG A 153 -4.33 21.51 -9.08
C ARG A 153 -5.11 20.49 -8.25
N LEU A 154 -5.04 19.21 -8.62
CA LEU A 154 -5.72 18.13 -7.89
C LEU A 154 -5.25 18.07 -6.44
N VAL A 155 -3.92 18.08 -6.24
CA VAL A 155 -3.30 18.02 -4.92
C VAL A 155 -3.71 19.23 -4.08
N GLY A 156 -3.68 20.44 -4.65
CA GLY A 156 -4.11 21.66 -3.97
C GLY A 156 -5.58 21.60 -3.54
N SER A 157 -6.48 21.24 -4.44
CA SER A 157 -7.92 21.13 -4.12
C SER A 157 -8.20 20.08 -3.04
N VAL A 158 -7.54 18.92 -3.10
CA VAL A 158 -7.73 17.88 -2.08
C VAL A 158 -7.15 18.29 -0.73
N ARG A 159 -5.99 18.94 -0.70
CA ARG A 159 -5.42 19.50 0.54
C ARG A 159 -6.39 20.49 1.17
N ASP A 160 -6.83 21.49 0.42
CA ASP A 160 -7.68 22.56 0.95
C ASP A 160 -9.02 21.98 1.48
N LEU A 161 -9.62 21.03 0.77
CA LEU A 161 -10.83 20.33 1.21
C LEU A 161 -10.59 19.46 2.46
N TYR A 162 -9.47 18.74 2.52
CA TYR A 162 -9.13 17.91 3.66
C TYR A 162 -8.90 18.74 4.93
N GLU A 163 -8.14 19.83 4.80
CA GLU A 163 -7.84 20.74 5.91
C GLU A 163 -9.11 21.43 6.42
N GLU A 164 -10.01 21.82 5.52
CA GLU A 164 -11.33 22.34 5.93
C GLU A 164 -12.14 21.30 6.73
N LEU A 165 -12.12 20.03 6.34
CA LEU A 165 -12.82 18.95 7.04
C LEU A 165 -12.20 18.63 8.41
N CYS A 166 -10.88 18.74 8.52
CA CYS A 166 -10.13 18.36 9.71
C CYS A 166 -9.85 19.53 10.66
N GLY A 167 -10.18 20.77 10.29
CA GLY A 167 -9.96 21.96 11.10
C GLY A 167 -8.46 22.23 11.27
N ASP A 168 -7.92 21.95 12.46
CA ASP A 168 -6.48 22.13 12.75
C ASP A 168 -5.60 21.00 12.18
N GLY A 169 -6.19 19.99 11.55
CA GLY A 169 -5.45 18.90 10.89
C GLY A 169 -4.93 19.30 9.52
N ALA A 170 -3.61 19.22 9.32
CA ALA A 170 -2.97 19.45 8.03
C ALA A 170 -2.77 18.14 7.25
N LEU A 171 -2.84 18.21 5.92
CA LEU A 171 -2.47 17.08 5.06
C LEU A 171 -0.94 17.00 4.98
N GLU A 172 -0.34 16.02 5.67
CA GLU A 172 1.11 15.83 5.69
C GLU A 172 1.60 15.18 4.39
N PHE A 173 2.56 15.83 3.74
CA PHE A 173 3.27 15.25 2.59
C PHE A 173 4.67 14.79 2.98
N LYS A 174 5.00 13.58 2.56
CA LYS A 174 6.32 12.96 2.75
C LYS A 174 6.62 12.01 1.60
N ASN A 175 7.85 11.54 1.51
CA ASN A 175 8.26 10.65 0.44
C ASN A 175 8.27 9.17 0.82
N HIS A 176 7.67 8.76 1.94
CA HIS A 176 7.75 7.38 2.38
C HIS A 176 6.48 6.88 3.06
N PHE A 177 6.28 5.57 2.97
CA PHE A 177 5.34 4.82 3.78
C PHE A 177 6.10 3.96 4.78
N ARG A 178 5.58 3.92 6.01
CA ARG A 178 6.06 3.02 7.06
C ARG A 178 4.89 2.29 7.68
N LEU A 179 5.00 0.97 7.78
CA LEU A 179 4.02 0.11 8.43
C LEU A 179 4.70 -0.80 9.43
N SER A 180 4.28 -0.71 10.69
CA SER A 180 4.74 -1.59 11.76
C SER A 180 3.69 -2.65 12.05
N ARG A 181 4.05 -3.93 11.97
CA ARG A 181 3.16 -5.06 12.26
C ARG A 181 3.87 -6.11 13.11
N GLY A 182 3.60 -6.09 14.42
CA GLY A 182 4.30 -6.96 15.36
C GLY A 182 5.80 -6.66 15.35
N MET A 183 6.62 -7.67 15.07
CA MET A 183 8.08 -7.50 14.96
C MET A 183 8.53 -6.92 13.62
N TYR A 184 7.62 -6.79 12.63
CA TYR A 184 7.98 -6.34 11.29
C TYR A 184 7.87 -4.82 11.15
N GLU A 185 8.82 -4.25 10.43
CA GLU A 185 8.82 -2.87 9.92
C GLU A 185 8.94 -2.93 8.41
N LEU A 186 7.93 -2.39 7.72
CA LEU A 186 7.93 -2.26 6.27
C LEU A 186 8.11 -0.79 5.92
N VAL A 187 9.07 -0.52 5.04
CA VAL A 187 9.36 0.83 4.56
C VAL A 187 9.38 0.82 3.04
N SER A 188 8.80 1.86 2.44
CA SER A 188 8.88 2.10 1.00
C SER A 188 9.08 3.59 0.78
N VAL A 189 10.17 3.97 0.11
CA VAL A 189 10.52 5.37 -0.14
C VAL A 189 10.33 5.67 -1.63
N MET A 190 9.54 6.68 -1.93
CA MET A 190 9.10 7.04 -3.27
C MET A 190 10.14 7.95 -3.95
N GLU A 191 10.50 7.61 -5.19
CA GLU A 191 11.06 8.57 -6.14
C GLU A 191 9.96 9.48 -6.70
N GLU A 192 10.34 10.59 -7.35
CA GLU A 192 9.39 11.57 -7.91
C GLU A 192 8.40 12.09 -6.86
N SER A 193 8.93 12.45 -5.70
CA SER A 193 8.18 12.85 -4.51
C SER A 193 8.50 14.29 -4.08
N VAL A 194 7.93 14.71 -2.95
CA VAL A 194 8.20 16.00 -2.29
C VAL A 194 9.61 16.12 -1.70
N GLY A 195 10.40 15.04 -1.70
CA GLY A 195 11.78 15.06 -1.23
C GLY A 195 12.58 13.85 -1.71
N THR A 196 13.90 13.96 -1.58
CA THR A 196 14.90 12.93 -1.97
C THR A 196 15.59 12.31 -0.75
N GLU A 197 15.11 12.61 0.45
CA GLU A 197 15.72 12.14 1.69
C GLU A 197 15.42 10.66 1.92
N PRO A 198 16.39 9.87 2.43
CA PRO A 198 16.13 8.50 2.82
C PRO A 198 15.23 8.42 4.07
N CYS A 199 14.52 7.30 4.21
CA CYS A 199 13.81 6.99 5.45
C CYS A 199 14.71 6.13 6.35
N THR A 200 15.04 6.63 7.54
CA THR A 200 15.84 5.90 8.52
C THR A 200 14.95 5.22 9.56
N VAL A 201 15.17 3.93 9.77
CA VAL A 201 14.57 3.14 10.86
C VAL A 201 15.65 2.82 11.88
N GLU A 202 15.38 3.14 13.14
CA GLU A 202 16.22 2.80 14.29
C GLU A 202 15.63 1.59 15.03
N GLY A 203 16.47 0.71 15.55
CA GLY A 203 16.04 -0.49 16.30
C GLY A 203 17.12 -1.55 16.45
N THR A 204 16.71 -2.80 16.68
CA THR A 204 17.63 -3.95 16.57
C THR A 204 17.25 -4.74 15.33
N LEU A 205 17.68 -4.24 14.18
CA LEU A 205 17.05 -4.53 12.90
C LEU A 205 17.78 -5.65 12.15
N ILE A 206 17.02 -6.55 11.57
CA ILE A 206 17.46 -7.57 10.62
C ILE A 206 16.71 -7.31 9.32
N ASP A 207 17.43 -6.96 8.25
CA ASP A 207 16.85 -6.75 6.93
C ASP A 207 16.65 -8.10 6.22
N LEU A 208 15.40 -8.42 5.88
CA LEU A 208 15.05 -9.67 5.21
C LEU A 208 15.43 -9.70 3.73
N PHE A 209 15.80 -8.57 3.14
CA PHE A 209 16.35 -8.50 1.79
C PHE A 209 17.88 -8.60 1.75
N ASP A 210 18.56 -8.44 2.89
CA ASP A 210 20.00 -8.66 3.00
C ASP A 210 20.27 -10.17 3.22
N PRO A 211 20.85 -10.90 2.24
CA PRO A 211 21.07 -12.34 2.36
C PRO A 211 22.06 -12.72 3.46
N GLN A 212 22.84 -11.77 3.99
CA GLN A 212 23.76 -12.00 5.10
C GLN A 212 23.09 -11.86 6.47
N LEU A 213 21.86 -11.33 6.51
CA LEU A 213 21.07 -11.07 7.72
C LEU A 213 21.90 -10.42 8.85
N PRO A 214 22.63 -9.32 8.62
CA PRO A 214 23.33 -8.62 9.69
C PRO A 214 22.32 -8.01 10.66
N VAL A 215 22.72 -7.90 11.94
CA VAL A 215 21.97 -7.10 12.92
C VAL A 215 22.52 -5.68 12.86
N ARG A 216 21.64 -4.70 12.67
CA ARG A 216 22.00 -3.28 12.56
C ARG A 216 21.20 -2.45 13.56
N ALA A 217 21.84 -1.44 14.15
CA ALA A 217 21.15 -0.48 15.02
C ALA A 217 20.22 0.46 14.23
N SER A 218 20.55 0.69 12.95
CA SER A 218 19.75 1.49 12.04
C SER A 218 19.82 0.96 10.62
N VAL A 219 18.76 1.21 9.85
CA VAL A 219 18.69 0.95 8.42
C VAL A 219 18.16 2.21 7.73
N SER A 220 18.93 2.71 6.77
CA SER A 220 18.55 3.84 5.91
C SER A 220 18.06 3.29 4.57
N VAL A 221 16.84 3.63 4.18
CA VAL A 221 16.19 3.21 2.91
C VAL A 221 16.18 4.39 1.96
N ALA A 222 16.84 4.26 0.80
CA ALA A 222 16.92 5.35 -0.17
C ALA A 222 15.63 5.49 -0.98
N PRO A 223 15.36 6.66 -1.60
CA PRO A 223 14.29 6.78 -2.60
C PRO A 223 14.39 5.69 -3.68
N GLY A 224 13.25 5.09 -4.02
CA GLY A 224 13.16 3.98 -4.98
C GLY A 224 13.27 2.61 -4.34
N GLU A 225 13.72 2.54 -3.08
CA GLU A 225 13.94 1.29 -2.36
C GLU A 225 12.83 0.97 -1.37
N GLN A 226 12.80 -0.31 -0.98
CA GLN A 226 11.94 -0.83 0.06
C GLN A 226 12.76 -1.64 1.05
N ALA A 227 12.31 -1.71 2.29
CA ALA A 227 12.87 -2.58 3.30
C ALA A 227 11.76 -3.38 3.97
N LEU A 228 12.04 -4.67 4.22
CA LEU A 228 11.25 -5.52 5.09
C LEU A 228 12.14 -5.96 6.23
N LEU A 229 11.96 -5.35 7.40
CA LEU A 229 12.83 -5.51 8.54
C LEU A 229 12.13 -6.29 9.65
N ILE A 230 12.89 -7.07 10.40
CA ILE A 230 12.52 -7.54 11.74
C ILE A 230 13.21 -6.66 12.77
N ASP A 231 12.46 -6.09 13.70
CA ASP A 231 13.00 -5.49 14.92
C ASP A 231 13.04 -6.54 16.03
N ALA A 232 14.23 -7.12 16.25
CA ALA A 232 14.45 -8.21 17.21
C ALA A 232 14.06 -7.81 18.64
N ALA A 233 14.13 -6.52 18.98
CA ALA A 233 13.73 -6.02 20.29
C ALA A 233 12.21 -6.19 20.56
N ARG A 234 11.40 -6.26 19.50
CA ARG A 234 9.93 -6.45 19.59
C ARG A 234 9.52 -7.90 19.72
N VAL A 235 10.45 -8.84 19.53
CA VAL A 235 10.17 -10.25 19.75
C VAL A 235 10.15 -10.50 21.26
N THR A 236 8.99 -10.79 21.82
CA THR A 236 8.83 -10.96 23.28
C THR A 236 8.89 -12.44 23.70
N GLY A 237 8.90 -12.71 25.01
CA GLY A 237 8.69 -14.06 25.55
C GLY A 237 9.93 -14.97 25.67
N GLY A 238 11.13 -14.54 25.28
CA GLY A 238 12.40 -15.27 25.49
C GLY A 238 12.47 -16.68 24.86
N ARG A 239 11.47 -17.05 24.05
CA ARG A 239 11.35 -18.38 23.45
C ARG A 239 12.33 -18.49 22.28
N PRO A 240 13.16 -19.55 22.24
CA PRO A 240 14.01 -19.80 21.11
C PRO A 240 13.17 -20.06 19.86
N GLN A 241 13.53 -19.44 18.74
CA GLN A 241 12.80 -19.51 17.48
C GLN A 241 13.67 -19.02 16.32
N VAL A 242 13.41 -19.52 15.11
CA VAL A 242 13.95 -18.93 13.88
C VAL A 242 13.21 -17.62 13.59
N LEU A 243 13.93 -16.50 13.49
CA LEU A 243 13.33 -15.19 13.15
C LEU A 243 13.29 -14.97 11.64
N ALA A 244 14.39 -15.29 10.97
CA ALA A 244 14.56 -15.16 9.52
C ALA A 244 15.36 -16.36 9.01
N ALA A 245 14.99 -16.91 7.86
CA ALA A 245 15.73 -18.00 7.22
C ALA A 245 15.48 -18.05 5.72
N ALA A 246 16.51 -18.44 4.97
CA ALA A 246 16.42 -18.78 3.55
C ALA A 246 15.96 -20.24 3.30
N TYR A 247 15.35 -20.87 4.30
CA TYR A 247 14.81 -22.23 4.27
C TYR A 247 13.55 -22.33 5.11
N ARG A 248 12.80 -23.41 4.94
CA ARG A 248 11.67 -23.73 5.82
C ARG A 248 12.17 -24.44 7.07
N ALA A 249 11.96 -23.84 8.25
CA ALA A 249 12.17 -24.52 9.53
C ALA A 249 10.93 -25.33 9.90
N GLU A 250 11.09 -26.63 10.14
CA GLU A 250 10.01 -27.55 10.51
C GLU A 250 10.33 -28.30 11.81
N ASN A 251 9.31 -28.92 12.40
CA ASN A 251 9.45 -29.83 13.56
C ASN A 251 10.19 -29.21 14.75
N GLU A 252 9.96 -27.93 15.00
CA GLU A 252 10.63 -27.20 16.07
C GLU A 252 10.34 -27.80 17.46
N LYS A 253 11.40 -28.25 18.14
CA LYS A 253 11.35 -28.80 19.50
C LYS A 253 12.11 -27.89 20.44
N ARG A 254 11.50 -27.64 21.60
CA ARG A 254 12.04 -26.74 22.63
C ARG A 254 12.05 -27.46 23.96
N THR A 255 13.19 -27.44 24.63
CA THR A 255 13.31 -27.88 26.02
C THR A 255 13.84 -26.72 26.86
N ARG A 256 14.17 -27.00 28.13
CA ARG A 256 14.78 -26.01 29.02
C ARG A 256 16.13 -25.51 28.52
N ASN A 257 16.92 -26.39 27.89
CA ASN A 257 18.33 -26.14 27.55
C ASN A 257 18.65 -26.41 26.07
N THR A 258 17.64 -26.76 25.26
CA THR A 258 17.85 -27.10 23.85
C THR A 258 16.76 -26.52 22.96
N TYR A 259 17.16 -26.22 21.72
CA TYR A 259 16.26 -25.88 20.62
C TYR A 259 16.71 -26.62 19.37
N SER A 260 15.79 -27.30 18.69
CA SER A 260 16.10 -28.03 17.46
C SER A 260 14.99 -27.91 16.43
N TYR A 261 15.35 -28.07 15.16
CA TYR A 261 14.44 -28.04 14.02
C TYR A 261 15.07 -28.69 12.79
N ALA A 262 14.25 -29.02 11.79
CA ALA A 262 14.70 -29.44 10.47
C ALA A 262 14.68 -28.25 9.50
N ALA A 263 15.80 -27.93 8.87
CA ALA A 263 15.91 -26.91 7.82
C ALA A 263 15.77 -27.55 6.44
N LYS A 264 14.72 -27.21 5.68
CA LYS A 264 14.48 -27.76 4.33
C LYS A 264 14.53 -26.68 3.26
N ALA A 265 15.35 -26.92 2.25
CA ALA A 265 15.48 -26.08 1.06
C ALA A 265 16.18 -26.84 -0.08
N PRO A 266 16.12 -26.37 -1.34
CA PRO A 266 16.76 -27.04 -2.47
C PRO A 266 18.27 -27.22 -2.31
N ILE A 267 18.79 -28.35 -2.81
CA ILE A 267 20.23 -28.65 -2.83
C ILE A 267 20.99 -27.65 -3.72
N GLY A 268 22.26 -27.40 -3.41
CA GLY A 268 23.11 -26.47 -4.18
C GLY A 268 22.84 -25.00 -3.86
N THR A 269 22.21 -24.74 -2.71
CA THR A 269 22.00 -23.39 -2.18
C THR A 269 22.49 -23.33 -0.73
N THR A 270 23.00 -22.18 -0.33
CA THR A 270 23.42 -21.94 1.05
C THR A 270 22.25 -21.42 1.87
N GLY A 271 21.94 -22.10 2.97
CA GLY A 271 20.99 -21.66 3.97
C GLY A 271 21.61 -20.64 4.90
N VAL A 272 20.94 -19.51 5.11
CA VAL A 272 21.31 -18.49 6.10
C VAL A 272 20.11 -18.23 6.99
N SER A 273 20.32 -18.10 8.30
CA SER A 273 19.25 -17.77 9.23
C SER A 273 19.72 -16.97 10.44
N ARG A 274 18.78 -16.21 11.03
CA ARG A 274 18.90 -15.61 12.35
C ARG A 274 18.01 -16.35 13.34
N VAL A 275 18.64 -17.08 14.24
CA VAL A 275 17.97 -17.89 15.25
C VAL A 275 18.03 -17.19 16.60
N ARG A 276 16.88 -16.82 17.14
CA ARG A 276 16.79 -16.26 18.49
C ARG A 276 16.98 -17.36 19.52
N LEU A 277 17.84 -17.11 20.51
CA LEU A 277 18.11 -18.02 21.62
C LEU A 277 18.04 -17.26 22.95
N PRO A 278 17.77 -17.94 24.09
CA PRO A 278 17.72 -17.26 25.39
C PRO A 278 19.08 -16.74 25.85
N GLN A 279 20.15 -17.41 25.44
CA GLN A 279 21.55 -17.06 25.66
C GLN A 279 22.42 -17.65 24.54
N ARG A 280 23.69 -17.25 24.50
CA ARG A 280 24.66 -17.80 23.55
C ARG A 280 24.74 -19.33 23.68
N PRO A 281 24.65 -20.09 22.57
CA PRO A 281 24.75 -21.55 22.63
C PRO A 281 26.16 -21.98 23.00
N ALA A 282 26.27 -22.97 23.89
CA ALA A 282 27.53 -23.62 24.22
C ALA A 282 27.92 -24.65 23.14
N ARG A 283 26.92 -25.25 22.48
CA ARG A 283 27.12 -26.24 21.40
C ARG A 283 26.08 -26.06 20.30
N LEU A 284 26.52 -26.30 19.07
CA LEU A 284 25.71 -26.40 17.87
C LEU A 284 25.93 -27.78 17.25
N PHE A 285 24.86 -28.42 16.82
CA PHE A 285 24.91 -29.64 16.03
C PHE A 285 24.16 -29.46 14.71
N VAL A 286 24.77 -29.90 13.62
CA VAL A 286 24.19 -29.96 12.28
C VAL A 286 24.30 -31.42 11.79
N ASP A 287 23.17 -32.07 11.52
CA ASP A 287 23.07 -33.51 11.23
C ASP A 287 23.82 -34.40 12.23
N GLY A 288 23.72 -34.02 13.52
CA GLY A 288 24.36 -34.71 14.64
C GLY A 288 25.87 -34.50 14.76
N ARG A 289 26.50 -33.76 13.85
CA ARG A 289 27.91 -33.38 13.93
C ARG A 289 28.05 -32.09 14.72
N ALA A 290 29.04 -32.03 15.62
CA ALA A 290 29.31 -30.81 16.37
C ALA A 290 29.97 -29.78 15.44
N GLU A 291 29.40 -28.57 15.41
CA GLU A 291 29.90 -27.45 14.62
C GLU A 291 30.51 -26.37 15.52
N GLU A 292 31.38 -25.55 14.95
CA GLU A 292 31.95 -24.42 15.66
C GLU A 292 30.90 -23.33 15.95
N THR A 293 31.07 -22.64 17.08
CA THR A 293 30.19 -21.54 17.51
C THR A 293 30.99 -20.24 17.68
N PRO A 294 31.48 -19.66 16.56
CA PRO A 294 32.35 -18.49 16.62
C PRO A 294 31.65 -17.30 17.27
N ASP A 295 32.41 -16.48 17.99
CA ASP A 295 31.90 -15.27 18.65
C ASP A 295 31.15 -14.35 17.68
N SER A 296 31.63 -14.26 16.44
CA SER A 296 31.04 -13.43 15.37
C SER A 296 29.66 -13.89 14.90
N ALA A 297 29.26 -15.13 15.17
CA ALA A 297 27.93 -15.63 14.84
C ALA A 297 26.88 -15.21 15.88
N TRP A 298 27.29 -14.90 17.11
CA TRP A 298 26.38 -14.47 18.17
C TRP A 298 26.27 -12.94 18.21
N ASP A 299 25.03 -12.43 18.20
CA ASP A 299 24.75 -11.02 18.43
C ASP A 299 24.01 -10.85 19.77
N GLU A 300 24.67 -10.21 20.73
CA GLU A 300 24.17 -10.06 22.10
C GLU A 300 22.92 -9.16 22.18
N ALA A 301 22.87 -8.09 21.37
CA ALA A 301 21.79 -7.11 21.40
C ALA A 301 20.46 -7.72 20.95
N SER A 302 20.46 -8.47 19.86
CA SER A 302 19.30 -9.19 19.34
C SER A 302 19.06 -10.54 20.01
N ARG A 303 20.07 -11.06 20.72
CA ARG A 303 20.13 -12.45 21.22
C ARG A 303 19.88 -13.47 20.12
N THR A 304 20.55 -13.27 18.98
CA THR A 304 20.43 -14.16 17.83
C THR A 304 21.77 -14.78 17.46
N PHE A 305 21.70 -16.00 16.96
CA PHE A 305 22.80 -16.71 16.33
C PHE A 305 22.60 -16.69 14.81
N LEU A 306 23.62 -16.26 14.06
CA LEU A 306 23.70 -16.37 12.61
C LEU A 306 24.17 -17.78 12.25
N LEU A 307 23.28 -18.56 11.63
CA LEU A 307 23.61 -19.91 11.17
C LEU A 307 23.70 -19.93 9.65
N THR A 308 24.79 -20.51 9.16
CA THR A 308 24.99 -20.85 7.75
C THR A 308 25.15 -22.37 7.61
N LEU A 309 24.47 -22.96 6.63
CA LEU A 309 24.55 -24.40 6.32
C LEU A 309 24.33 -24.64 4.83
N GLU A 310 24.71 -25.82 4.34
CA GLU A 310 24.33 -26.26 3.00
C GLU A 310 22.91 -26.83 3.02
N ASN A 311 22.03 -26.33 2.15
CA ASN A 311 20.64 -26.75 2.13
C ASN A 311 20.48 -28.17 1.57
N ASN A 312 19.48 -28.88 2.09
CA ASN A 312 19.10 -30.21 1.64
C ASN A 312 17.57 -30.34 1.59
N PRO A 313 16.97 -30.84 0.48
CA PRO A 313 15.52 -31.04 0.37
C PRO A 313 14.99 -32.09 1.36
N ASP A 314 15.80 -33.08 1.74
CA ASP A 314 15.44 -34.09 2.74
C ASP A 314 15.43 -33.53 4.17
N GLY A 315 16.08 -32.37 4.34
CA GLY A 315 16.19 -31.65 5.60
C GLY A 315 17.55 -31.81 6.27
N VAL A 316 17.98 -30.73 6.92
CA VAL A 316 19.18 -30.68 7.76
C VAL A 316 18.74 -30.49 9.20
N GLU A 317 19.11 -31.41 10.09
CA GLU A 317 18.75 -31.34 11.51
C GLU A 317 19.69 -30.38 12.24
N VAL A 318 19.13 -29.30 12.78
CA VAL A 318 19.86 -28.28 13.55
C VAL A 318 19.49 -28.40 15.02
N ARG A 319 20.47 -28.38 15.92
CA ARG A 319 20.25 -28.36 17.38
C ARG A 319 21.24 -27.46 18.10
N PHE A 320 20.70 -26.55 18.90
CA PHE A 320 21.42 -25.69 19.83
C PHE A 320 21.29 -26.21 21.26
N GLU A 321 22.38 -26.11 22.04
CA GLU A 321 22.41 -26.42 23.48
C GLU A 321 23.08 -25.27 24.25
N TRP A 322 22.55 -24.92 25.43
CA TRP A 322 23.08 -23.85 26.30
C TRP A 322 22.93 -24.17 27.79
#